data_AF-A0A9E5HWX0-F1
#
_entry.id   AF-A0A9E5HWX0-F1
#
_cell.length_a   1.000
_cell.length_b   1.000
_cell.length_c   1.000
_cell.angle_alpha   90.00
_cell.angle_beta   90.00
_cell.angle_gamma   90.00
#
_symmetry.space_group_name_H-M   'P 1'
#
loop_
_entity.id
_entity.type
_entity.pdbx_description
1 polymer ?
#
loop_
_entity_poly.entity_id
_entity_poly.type
_entity_poly.pdbx_seq_one_letter_code
_entity_poly.pdbx_strand_id
1 'polypeptide(L)' 'QLPRGTRVQVGTVGTLAEILHGPSKSSDGSMNLFGALKRAMAISGYSELKEFQKVEIVIHRG' A
#
# COMPACT_ATOMS: atom_id res chain seq x y z
N GLN A 1 1.04 -6.15 -32.46
CA GLN A 1 2.34 -5.91 -31.79
C GLN A 1 2.09 -6.02 -30.29
N LEU A 2 2.78 -6.92 -29.59
CA LEU A 2 2.66 -7.03 -28.12
C LEU A 2 3.46 -5.88 -27.48
N PRO A 3 2.95 -5.23 -26.42
CA PRO A 3 3.68 -4.17 -25.75
C PRO A 3 4.95 -4.78 -25.15
N ARG A 4 6.09 -4.56 -25.80
CA ARG A 4 7.40 -4.80 -25.19
C ARG A 4 7.46 -3.83 -24.03
N GLY A 5 7.33 -4.33 -22.81
CA GLY A 5 7.23 -3.52 -21.61
C GLY A 5 8.36 -2.48 -21.57
N THR A 6 8.00 -1.21 -21.73
CA THR A 6 8.92 -0.09 -21.56
C THR A 6 9.39 -0.13 -20.11
N ARG A 7 10.68 -0.35 -19.89
CA ARG A 7 11.26 -0.19 -18.55
C ARG A 7 11.25 1.29 -18.21
N VAL A 8 10.51 1.66 -17.18
CA VAL A 8 10.47 3.03 -16.65
C VAL A 8 11.28 3.04 -15.35
N GLN A 9 12.19 4.01 -15.22
CA GLN A 9 12.92 4.22 -13.97
C GLN A 9 12.03 4.99 -12.99
N VAL A 10 11.72 4.36 -11.86
CA VAL A 10 10.77 4.89 -10.85
C VAL A 10 11.46 5.59 -9.66
N GLY A 11 12.80 5.69 -9.68
CA GLY A 11 13.59 6.32 -8.61
C GLY A 11 13.60 5.51 -7.30
N THR A 12 14.11 6.14 -6.24
CA THR A 12 14.11 5.59 -4.88
C THR A 12 13.43 6.58 -3.95
N VAL A 13 12.35 6.14 -3.30
CA VAL A 13 11.57 7.00 -2.41
C VAL A 13 12.16 7.07 -1.01
N GLY A 14 12.87 6.02 -0.54
CA GLY A 14 13.53 5.99 0.76
C GLY A 14 14.23 4.65 1.01
N THR A 15 14.72 4.46 2.24
CA THR A 15 15.25 3.16 2.67
C THR A 15 14.15 2.12 2.77
N LEU A 16 14.50 0.83 2.68
CA LEU A 16 13.52 -0.24 2.87
C LEU A 16 12.82 -0.16 4.24
N ALA A 17 13.55 0.24 5.29
CA ALA A 17 12.98 0.42 6.62
C ALA A 17 11.92 1.54 6.66
N GLU A 18 12.19 2.69 6.03
CA GLU A 18 11.21 3.78 5.92
C GLU A 18 10.00 3.37 5.06
N ILE A 19 10.21 2.63 3.98
CA ILE A 19 9.14 2.13 3.12
C ILE A 19 8.21 1.20 3.90
N LEU A 20 8.75 0.23 4.64
CA LEU A 20 7.94 -0.75 5.37
C LEU A 20 7.35 -0.21 6.68
N HIS A 21 8.14 0.52 7.46
CA HIS A 21 7.84 0.87 8.85
C HIS A 21 7.67 2.38 9.10
N GLY A 22 8.06 3.25 8.15
CA GLY A 22 8.06 4.69 8.31
C GLY A 22 9.29 5.24 9.06
N PRO A 23 9.30 6.54 9.41
CA PRO A 23 8.22 7.52 9.21
C PRO A 23 7.98 7.82 7.73
N SER A 24 6.75 8.18 7.38
CA SER A 24 6.44 8.64 6.02
C SER A 24 6.86 10.10 5.87
N LYS A 25 7.59 10.42 4.80
CA LYS A 25 7.97 11.80 4.44
C LYS A 25 6.95 12.48 3.53
N SER A 26 6.01 11.72 2.97
CA SER A 26 4.96 12.15 2.04
C SER A 26 3.62 11.50 2.40
N SER A 27 2.51 12.07 1.91
CA SER A 27 1.16 11.51 2.06
C SER A 27 0.69 10.68 0.87
N ASP A 28 1.55 10.46 -0.13
CA ASP A 28 1.26 9.72 -1.37
C ASP A 28 1.16 8.18 -1.20
N GLY A 29 1.37 7.66 0.02
CA GLY A 29 1.30 6.22 0.31
C GLY A 29 2.53 5.42 -0.11
N SER A 30 3.62 6.07 -0.52
CA SER A 30 4.88 5.39 -0.91
C SER A 30 5.69 4.82 0.25
N MET A 31 5.35 5.15 1.50
CA MET A 31 6.07 4.75 2.72
C MET A 31 5.12 4.35 3.85
N ASN A 32 5.70 3.73 4.89
CA ASN A 32 4.99 3.25 6.07
C ASN A 32 3.85 2.28 5.70
N LEU A 33 4.14 1.30 4.84
CA LEU A 33 3.17 0.31 4.36
C LEU A 33 2.49 -0.44 5.51
N PHE A 34 3.22 -0.80 6.56
CA PHE A 34 2.62 -1.48 7.72
C PHE A 34 1.79 -0.56 8.60
N GLY A 35 2.15 0.72 8.73
CA GLY A 35 1.29 1.70 9.40
C GLY A 35 0.01 1.98 8.62
N ALA A 36 0.09 2.02 7.28
CA ALA A 36 -1.07 2.14 6.40
C ALA A 36 -1.99 0.92 6.51
N LEU A 37 -1.43 -0.30 6.47
CA LEU A 37 -2.20 -1.53 6.66
C LEU A 37 -2.89 -1.58 8.03
N LYS A 38 -2.17 -1.27 9.12
CA LYS A 38 -2.77 -1.20 10.47
C LYS A 38 -3.91 -0.19 10.56
N ARG A 39 -3.77 0.98 9.93
CA ARG A 39 -4.85 1.98 9.86
C ARG A 39 -6.04 1.47 9.07
N ALA A 40 -5.82 0.85 7.91
CA ALA A 40 -6.89 0.28 7.10
C ALA A 40 -7.65 -0.81 7.86
N MET A 41 -6.94 -1.71 8.55
CA MET A 41 -7.52 -2.73 9.43
C MET A 41 -8.34 -2.09 10.56
N ALA A 42 -7.80 -1.08 11.25
CA ALA A 42 -8.51 -0.40 12.34
C ALA A 42 -9.80 0.31 11.86
N ILE A 43 -9.74 1.02 10.72
CA ILE A 43 -10.89 1.73 10.14
C ILE A 43 -12.00 0.75 9.72
N SER A 44 -11.62 -0.42 9.20
CA SER A 44 -12.56 -1.46 8.77
C SER A 44 -12.98 -2.40 9.90
N GLY A 45 -12.47 -2.22 11.13
CA GLY A 45 -12.89 -2.98 12.31
C GLY A 45 -12.19 -4.33 12.52
N TYR A 46 -11.03 -4.54 11.91
CA TYR A 46 -10.26 -5.79 12.02
C TYR A 46 -8.97 -5.61 12.84
N SER A 47 -8.68 -6.58 13.71
CA SER A 47 -7.41 -6.67 14.45
C SER A 47 -6.48 -7.76 13.93
N GLU A 48 -7.00 -8.72 13.18
CA GLU A 48 -6.26 -9.87 12.64
C GLU A 48 -6.26 -9.89 11.11
N LEU A 49 -5.09 -10.20 10.53
CA LEU A 49 -4.90 -10.17 9.07
C LEU A 49 -5.80 -11.19 8.36
N LYS A 50 -6.05 -12.35 8.99
CA LYS A 50 -6.87 -13.40 8.39
C LYS A 50 -8.33 -12.98 8.27
N GLU A 51 -8.84 -12.26 9.25
CA GLU A 51 -10.20 -11.73 9.23
C GLU A 51 -10.31 -10.54 8.26
N PHE A 52 -9.29 -9.69 8.20
CA PHE A 52 -9.23 -8.57 7.25
C PHE A 52 -9.34 -9.01 5.78
N GLN A 53 -8.93 -10.24 5.44
CA GLN A 53 -9.12 -10.80 4.09
C GLN A 53 -10.59 -10.92 3.66
N LYS A 54 -11.54 -10.83 4.61
CA LYS A 54 -13.00 -10.89 4.36
C LYS A 54 -13.66 -9.52 4.29
N VAL A 55 -12.88 -8.42 4.33
CA VAL A 55 -13.41 -7.05 4.29
C VAL A 55 -14.28 -6.83 3.05
N GLU A 56 -15.36 -6.06 3.20
CA GLU A 56 -16.22 -5.67 2.07
C GLU A 56 -15.43 -4.81 1.07
N ILE A 57 -15.61 -5.09 -0.23
CA ILE A 57 -14.92 -4.39 -1.31
C ILE A 57 -15.95 -3.73 -2.22
N VAL A 58 -15.77 -2.44 -2.50
CA VAL A 58 -16.58 -1.69 -3.47
C VAL A 58 -15.83 -1.58 -4.79
N ILE A 59 -16.39 -2.16 -5.86
CA ILE A 59 -15.82 -2.08 -7.20
C ILE A 59 -16.34 -0.80 -7.88
N HIS A 60 -15.44 0.14 -8.13
CA HIS A 60 -15.74 1.31 -8.96
C HIS A 60 -15.46 0.95 -10.42
N ARG A 61 -16.50 0.97 -11.27
CA ARG A 61 -16.30 0.93 -12.72
C ARG A 61 -15.98 2.36 -13.17
N GLY A 62 -14.73 2.59 -13.55
CA GLY A 62 -14.32 3.80 -14.26
C GLY A 62 -14.90 3.86 -15.66
#